data_AF-A0A819AQI0-F1
#
_entry.id   AF-A0A819AQI0-F1
#
_cell.length_a   1.000
_cell.length_b   1.000
_cell.length_c   1.000
_cell.angle_alpha   90.00
_cell.angle_beta   90.00
_cell.angle_gamma   90.00
#
_symmetry.space_group_name_H-M   'P 1'
#
loop_
_entity.id
_entity.type
_entity.pdbx_description
1 polymer ?
#
loop_
_entity_poly.entity_id
_entity_poly.type
_entity_poly.pdbx_seq_one_letter_code
_entity_poly.pdbx_strand_id
1 'polypeptide(L)'
;MTDVTTEFSPIITSILSSTINLLSTNSSINATIVAASVSSSVPIWAGFIGCLVASIFFGSNLVPVKQFSAGDGVFFQFVFCVAVYLVGLILDLILNNQRWYPLVLIGGVLWTTGNLVTVFCIKTIGMSVGILIWGTTSLIMGWASGRFGLFDVNPQVPRTTTKLILNYASVILAAISAIFFLFIKSTNAPRVVAHVDVTNPEQVSSIEIVKTENVVMETEKILDTDFPFLNRMSPALQKILGYFLAALAGIFYGLMFIPDQYIRDHPEKFKYNEELPPNNGLYYINSQYAGLLMSSAVYFMLYCGLKRNSPGINPAVALPAMISGFMWAIANIGFIVAISALKSAVAYPIVSVLPGIVSSLWSLFWFKEIQGKRNYILLGCGMLVRCLAALFSGLSA
;
A
#
# COMPACT_ATOMS: atom_id res chain seq x y z
N MET A 1 9.46 0.85 67.71
CA MET A 1 8.53 0.52 66.61
C MET A 1 9.38 -0.06 65.50
N THR A 2 9.01 -1.26 65.10
CA THR A 2 9.81 -2.30 64.45
C THR A 2 10.11 -2.04 62.97
N ASP A 3 11.39 -2.24 62.61
CA ASP A 3 11.83 -2.68 61.29
C ASP A 3 11.10 -3.95 60.87
N VAL A 4 10.54 -3.96 59.65
CA VAL A 4 10.21 -5.19 58.93
C VAL A 4 10.72 -5.04 57.51
N THR A 5 11.93 -5.56 57.32
CA THR A 5 12.47 -6.03 56.05
C THR A 5 11.49 -7.03 55.41
N THR A 6 10.83 -6.66 54.31
CA THR A 6 10.22 -7.66 53.42
C THR A 6 11.31 -8.25 52.55
N GLU A 7 11.86 -9.37 53.02
CA GLU A 7 12.63 -10.32 52.23
C GLU A 7 11.85 -10.72 50.97
N PHE A 8 12.26 -10.20 49.81
CA PHE A 8 12.03 -10.94 48.58
C PHE A 8 12.92 -12.18 48.65
N SER A 9 12.29 -13.35 48.81
CA SER A 9 12.97 -14.63 48.92
C SER A 9 14.10 -14.75 47.88
N PRO A 10 15.33 -15.12 48.27
CA PRO A 10 16.47 -15.25 47.36
C PRO A 10 16.21 -16.23 46.20
N ILE A 11 15.23 -17.13 46.37
CA ILE A 11 14.74 -18.08 45.37
C ILE A 11 13.98 -17.37 44.24
N ILE A 12 13.17 -16.35 44.54
CA ILE A 12 12.40 -15.61 43.52
C ILE A 12 13.35 -14.74 42.69
N THR A 13 14.32 -14.10 43.32
CA THR A 13 15.36 -13.30 42.64
C THR A 13 16.28 -14.18 41.78
N SER A 14 16.59 -15.41 42.22
CA SER A 14 17.35 -16.37 41.42
C SER A 14 16.54 -16.96 40.27
N ILE A 15 15.24 -17.19 40.44
CA ILE A 15 14.34 -17.67 39.37
C ILE A 15 14.13 -16.57 38.32
N LEU A 16 13.92 -15.32 38.73
CA LEU A 16 13.79 -14.18 37.81
C LEU A 16 15.10 -13.93 37.04
N SER A 17 16.25 -13.91 37.72
CA SER A 17 17.54 -13.73 37.06
C SER A 17 17.91 -14.91 36.16
N SER A 18 17.63 -16.16 36.56
CA SER A 18 17.84 -17.33 35.71
C SER A 18 16.89 -17.37 34.52
N THR A 19 15.64 -16.91 34.67
CA THR A 19 14.66 -16.82 33.57
C THR A 19 15.00 -15.67 32.60
N ILE A 20 15.43 -14.52 33.11
CA ILE A 20 15.96 -13.40 32.32
C ILE A 20 17.22 -13.83 31.59
N ASN A 21 18.12 -14.55 32.26
CA ASN A 21 19.32 -15.11 31.63
C ASN A 21 18.95 -16.13 30.57
N LEU A 22 18.00 -17.06 30.82
CA LEU A 22 17.54 -18.04 29.84
C LEU A 22 16.89 -17.38 28.62
N LEU A 23 16.09 -16.34 28.84
CA LEU A 23 15.47 -15.54 27.78
C LEU A 23 16.54 -14.77 26.99
N SER A 24 17.55 -14.20 27.67
CA SER A 24 18.66 -13.49 27.04
C SER A 24 19.60 -14.42 26.26
N THR A 25 19.81 -15.65 26.74
CA THR A 25 20.60 -16.68 26.04
C THR A 25 19.81 -17.28 24.89
N ASN A 26 18.50 -17.48 25.02
CA ASN A 26 17.67 -17.94 23.91
C ASN A 26 17.49 -16.83 22.86
N SER A 27 17.40 -15.57 23.27
CA SER A 27 17.39 -14.43 22.33
C SER A 27 18.75 -14.23 21.68
N SER A 28 19.86 -14.43 22.39
CA SER A 28 21.20 -14.33 21.79
C SER A 28 21.51 -15.53 20.90
N ILE A 29 21.10 -16.75 21.25
CA ILE A 29 21.23 -17.94 20.39
C ILE A 29 20.33 -17.79 19.16
N ASN A 30 19.07 -17.38 19.31
CA ASN A 30 18.21 -17.09 18.16
C ASN A 30 18.72 -15.89 17.36
N ALA A 31 19.24 -14.83 17.98
CA ALA A 31 19.85 -13.71 17.27
C ALA A 31 21.14 -14.12 16.56
N THR A 32 21.91 -15.07 17.10
CA THR A 32 23.13 -15.57 16.46
C THR A 32 22.79 -16.53 15.31
N ILE A 33 21.74 -17.35 15.45
CA ILE A 33 21.24 -18.22 14.37
C ILE A 33 20.58 -17.39 13.26
N VAL A 34 19.82 -16.34 13.62
CA VAL A 34 19.21 -15.39 12.67
C VAL A 34 20.31 -14.55 12.01
N ALA A 35 21.25 -13.98 12.77
CA ALA A 35 22.37 -13.21 12.22
C ALA A 35 23.27 -14.06 11.30
N ALA A 36 23.53 -15.32 11.66
CA ALA A 36 24.29 -16.25 10.83
C ALA A 36 23.55 -16.65 9.52
N SER A 37 22.23 -16.47 9.45
CA SER A 37 21.43 -16.70 8.23
C SER A 37 21.24 -15.46 7.34
N VAL A 38 21.65 -14.28 7.79
CA VAL A 38 21.35 -12.99 7.13
C VAL A 38 22.54 -12.40 6.36
N SER A 39 23.73 -13.01 6.41
CA SER A 39 24.85 -12.63 5.54
C SER A 39 24.73 -13.14 4.10
N SER A 40 23.77 -14.01 3.82
CA SER A 40 23.46 -14.50 2.47
C SER A 40 22.44 -13.60 1.77
N SER A 41 22.76 -13.19 0.54
CA SER A 41 21.80 -12.52 -0.37
C SER A 41 20.47 -13.26 -0.38
N VAL A 42 19.35 -12.52 -0.24
CA VAL A 42 18.00 -13.10 -0.21
C VAL A 42 17.79 -14.00 -1.43
N PRO A 43 17.40 -15.27 -1.24
CA PRO A 43 17.31 -16.20 -2.35
C PRO A 43 16.16 -15.83 -3.30
N ILE A 44 16.32 -16.13 -4.59
CA ILE A 44 15.36 -15.82 -5.66
C ILE A 44 13.95 -16.35 -5.34
N TRP A 45 13.83 -17.57 -4.80
CA TRP A 45 12.53 -18.15 -4.44
C TRP A 45 11.79 -17.33 -3.39
N ALA A 46 12.50 -16.74 -2.41
CA ALA A 46 11.90 -15.89 -1.40
C ALA A 46 11.36 -14.60 -2.03
N GLY A 47 11.99 -14.12 -3.10
CA GLY A 47 11.49 -13.01 -3.91
C GLY A 47 10.13 -13.30 -4.56
N PHE A 48 9.96 -14.50 -5.13
CA PHE A 48 8.67 -14.90 -5.71
C PHE A 48 7.58 -15.11 -4.64
N ILE A 49 7.94 -15.65 -3.47
CA ILE A 49 7.02 -15.69 -2.32
C ILE A 49 6.65 -14.28 -1.88
N GLY A 50 7.61 -13.35 -1.83
CA GLY A 50 7.38 -11.94 -1.56
C GLY A 50 6.38 -11.31 -2.53
N CYS A 51 6.53 -11.56 -3.84
CA CYS A 51 5.57 -11.15 -4.87
C CYS A 51 4.17 -11.72 -4.60
N LEU A 52 4.05 -12.99 -4.23
CA LEU A 52 2.77 -13.63 -3.95
C LEU A 52 2.08 -13.01 -2.72
N VAL A 53 2.82 -12.85 -1.62
CA VAL A 53 2.33 -12.19 -0.40
C VAL A 53 1.87 -10.77 -0.71
N ALA A 54 2.71 -9.98 -1.39
CA ALA A 54 2.37 -8.63 -1.82
C ALA A 54 1.09 -8.60 -2.65
N SER A 55 0.93 -9.55 -3.57
CA SER A 55 -0.23 -9.62 -4.46
C SER A 55 -1.53 -9.94 -3.73
N ILE A 56 -1.50 -10.92 -2.82
CA ILE A 56 -2.68 -11.31 -2.04
C ILE A 56 -3.15 -10.14 -1.17
N PHE A 57 -2.22 -9.53 -0.44
CA PHE A 57 -2.58 -8.49 0.52
C PHE A 57 -2.89 -7.15 -0.16
N PHE A 58 -2.11 -6.68 -1.16
CA PHE A 58 -2.49 -5.48 -1.93
C PHE A 58 -3.77 -5.66 -2.73
N GLY A 59 -4.07 -6.87 -3.21
CA GLY A 59 -5.31 -7.14 -3.92
C GLY A 59 -6.54 -7.18 -3.00
N SER A 60 -6.32 -7.34 -1.70
CA SER A 60 -7.37 -7.52 -0.69
C SER A 60 -7.47 -6.36 0.30
N ASN A 61 -6.48 -5.46 0.37
CA ASN A 61 -6.42 -4.41 1.41
C ASN A 61 -7.61 -3.42 1.36
N LEU A 62 -8.24 -3.25 0.20
CA LEU A 62 -9.43 -2.40 0.05
C LEU A 62 -10.76 -3.11 0.37
N VAL A 63 -10.75 -4.43 0.58
CA VAL A 63 -11.96 -5.21 0.88
C VAL A 63 -12.62 -4.78 2.21
N PRO A 64 -11.89 -4.61 3.34
CA PRO A 64 -12.50 -4.24 4.62
C PRO A 64 -13.15 -2.84 4.60
N VAL A 65 -12.61 -1.94 3.79
CA VAL A 65 -13.00 -0.51 3.79
C VAL A 65 -14.12 -0.21 2.80
N LYS A 66 -14.39 -1.11 1.86
CA LYS A 66 -15.32 -0.89 0.74
C LYS A 66 -16.76 -0.57 1.19
N GLN A 67 -17.17 -1.04 2.35
CA GLN A 67 -18.52 -0.84 2.90
C GLN A 67 -18.66 0.46 3.70
N PHE A 68 -17.58 1.17 3.95
CA PHE A 68 -17.55 2.36 4.80
C PHE A 68 -17.24 3.60 3.95
N SER A 69 -17.91 4.71 4.24
CA SER A 69 -17.58 5.99 3.62
C SER A 69 -16.30 6.56 4.25
N ALA A 70 -15.23 6.65 3.46
CA ALA A 70 -13.97 7.26 3.90
C ALA A 70 -14.00 8.81 3.90
N GLY A 71 -15.10 9.42 3.42
CA GLY A 71 -15.23 10.87 3.28
C GLY A 71 -14.15 11.46 2.36
N ASP A 72 -13.48 12.51 2.83
CA ASP A 72 -12.31 13.11 2.15
C ASP A 72 -11.02 12.27 2.25
N GLY A 73 -11.03 11.21 3.06
CA GLY A 73 -9.95 10.24 3.19
C GLY A 73 -8.77 10.66 4.07
N VAL A 74 -8.72 11.89 4.60
CA VAL A 74 -7.56 12.36 5.38
C VAL A 74 -7.47 11.64 6.72
N PHE A 75 -8.61 11.50 7.43
CA PHE A 75 -8.68 10.73 8.67
C PHE A 75 -8.40 9.24 8.43
N PHE A 76 -8.95 8.67 7.36
CA PHE A 76 -8.70 7.30 6.94
C PHE A 76 -7.21 7.04 6.76
N GLN A 77 -6.52 7.90 6.00
CA GLN A 77 -5.09 7.78 5.77
C GLN A 77 -4.29 7.85 7.07
N PHE A 78 -4.63 8.74 7.99
CA PHE A 78 -3.93 8.83 9.27
C PHE A 78 -4.03 7.53 10.07
N VAL A 79 -5.24 6.99 10.26
CA VAL A 79 -5.44 5.73 10.99
C VAL A 79 -4.77 4.54 10.28
N PHE A 80 -4.83 4.52 8.95
CA PHE A 80 -4.13 3.54 8.13
C PHE A 80 -2.61 3.59 8.38
N CYS A 81 -2.01 4.78 8.38
CA CYS A 81 -0.57 4.98 8.59
C CYS A 81 -0.13 4.59 10.01
N VAL A 82 -0.98 4.77 11.02
CA VAL A 82 -0.74 4.28 12.38
C VAL A 82 -0.59 2.76 12.38
N ALA A 83 -1.52 2.04 11.74
CA ALA A 83 -1.45 0.58 11.65
C ALA A 83 -0.20 0.10 10.88
N VAL A 84 0.17 0.80 9.80
CA VAL A 84 1.41 0.50 9.06
C VAL A 84 2.63 0.62 9.96
N TYR A 85 2.76 1.71 10.71
CA TYR A 85 3.89 1.91 11.61
C TYR A 85 3.99 0.85 12.72
N LEU A 86 2.84 0.41 13.27
CA LEU A 86 2.82 -0.68 14.26
C LEU A 86 3.43 -1.98 13.72
N VAL A 87 3.21 -2.31 12.44
CA VAL A 87 3.87 -3.46 11.80
C VAL A 87 5.37 -3.25 11.68
N GLY A 88 5.81 -2.03 11.35
CA GLY A 88 7.22 -1.66 11.30
C GLY A 88 7.94 -1.87 12.63
N LEU A 89 7.30 -1.48 13.74
CA LEU A 89 7.82 -1.73 15.08
C LEU A 89 7.96 -3.23 15.39
N ILE A 90 6.96 -4.03 15.05
CA ILE A 90 7.01 -5.49 15.23
C ILE A 90 8.15 -6.09 14.41
N LEU A 91 8.33 -5.64 13.16
CA LEU A 91 9.40 -6.11 12.30
C LEU A 91 10.79 -5.79 12.86
N ASP A 92 11.02 -4.56 13.34
CA ASP A 92 12.29 -4.18 13.95
C ASP A 92 12.60 -5.00 15.21
N LEU A 93 11.58 -5.31 16.03
CA LEU A 93 11.73 -6.22 17.18
C LEU A 93 12.12 -7.64 16.74
N ILE A 94 11.54 -8.16 15.65
CA ILE A 94 11.88 -9.49 15.11
C ILE A 94 13.31 -9.50 14.55
N LEU A 95 13.73 -8.43 13.88
CA LEU A 95 15.04 -8.31 13.26
C LEU A 95 16.15 -7.92 14.25
N ASN A 96 15.80 -7.59 15.51
CA ASN A 96 16.70 -6.92 16.46
C ASN A 96 17.40 -5.70 15.83
N ASN A 97 16.68 -4.98 14.97
CA ASN A 97 17.21 -3.84 14.25
C ASN A 97 17.19 -2.61 15.15
N GLN A 98 18.38 -2.14 15.53
CA GLN A 98 18.52 -0.92 16.34
C GLN A 98 18.85 0.30 15.48
N ARG A 99 19.01 0.12 14.17
CA ARG A 99 19.56 1.13 13.28
C ARG A 99 18.46 1.83 12.48
N TRP A 100 18.50 3.16 12.56
CA TRP A 100 17.58 4.03 11.84
C TRP A 100 18.26 4.68 10.62
N TYR A 101 17.51 4.82 9.52
CA TYR A 101 17.99 5.39 8.27
C TYR A 101 17.13 6.59 7.84
N PRO A 102 17.49 7.82 8.22
CA PRO A 102 16.68 9.01 7.97
C PRO A 102 16.36 9.25 6.49
N LEU A 103 17.28 8.92 5.58
CA LEU A 103 17.06 9.09 4.15
C LEU A 103 15.84 8.28 3.66
N VAL A 104 15.57 7.12 4.28
CA VAL A 104 14.47 6.23 3.91
C VAL A 104 13.10 6.81 4.30
N LEU A 105 13.05 7.76 5.25
CA LEU A 105 11.82 8.49 5.58
C LEU A 105 11.20 9.12 4.34
N ILE A 106 12.03 9.63 3.41
CA ILE A 106 11.59 10.26 2.16
C ILE A 106 10.70 9.29 1.36
N GLY A 107 11.01 7.99 1.37
CA GLY A 107 10.19 6.98 0.70
C GLY A 107 8.77 6.92 1.25
N GLY A 108 8.63 6.95 2.58
CA GLY A 108 7.34 7.01 3.26
C GLY A 108 6.59 8.32 3.00
N VAL A 109 7.30 9.45 2.98
CA VAL A 109 6.71 10.76 2.65
C VAL A 109 6.17 10.77 1.22
N LEU A 110 6.94 10.28 0.25
CA LEU A 110 6.51 10.18 -1.16
C LEU A 110 5.22 9.38 -1.27
N TRP A 111 5.17 8.18 -0.69
CA TRP A 111 3.97 7.35 -0.72
C TRP A 111 2.76 8.06 -0.11
N THR A 112 2.93 8.65 1.07
CA THR A 112 1.83 9.33 1.80
C THR A 112 1.30 10.56 1.06
N THR A 113 2.20 11.30 0.40
CA THR A 113 1.85 12.45 -0.45
C THR A 113 1.04 11.99 -1.66
N GLY A 114 1.46 10.91 -2.32
CA GLY A 114 0.72 10.32 -3.44
C GLY A 114 -0.66 9.81 -3.00
N ASN A 115 -0.75 9.21 -1.81
CA ASN A 115 -1.99 8.66 -1.29
C ASN A 115 -3.03 9.74 -0.94
N LEU A 116 -2.58 10.93 -0.52
CA LEU A 116 -3.45 12.04 -0.14
C LEU A 116 -4.37 12.50 -1.29
N VAL A 117 -3.92 12.39 -2.54
CA VAL A 117 -4.67 12.85 -3.71
C VAL A 117 -5.54 11.76 -4.34
N THR A 118 -5.49 10.51 -3.85
CA THR A 118 -6.19 9.38 -4.49
C THR A 118 -7.71 9.50 -4.43
N VAL A 119 -8.27 9.89 -3.29
CA VAL A 119 -9.72 10.06 -3.11
C VAL A 119 -10.25 11.14 -4.05
N PHE A 120 -9.49 12.24 -4.19
CA PHE A 120 -9.77 13.30 -5.16
C PHE A 120 -9.75 12.79 -6.61
N CYS A 121 -8.73 12.00 -6.99
CA CYS A 121 -8.65 11.40 -8.32
C CYS A 121 -9.84 10.49 -8.60
N ILE A 122 -10.22 9.64 -7.63
CA ILE A 122 -11.37 8.73 -7.77
C ILE A 122 -12.66 9.51 -8.02
N LYS A 123 -12.87 10.64 -7.35
CA LYS A 123 -14.06 11.48 -7.53
C LYS A 123 -14.09 12.23 -8.87
N THR A 124 -12.94 12.67 -9.36
CA THR A 124 -12.86 13.53 -10.56
C THR A 124 -12.83 12.76 -11.87
N ILE A 125 -12.08 11.65 -11.93
CA ILE A 125 -11.89 10.86 -13.16
C ILE A 125 -12.45 9.43 -13.06
N GLY A 126 -12.95 9.04 -11.88
CA GLY A 126 -13.48 7.71 -11.62
C GLY A 126 -12.43 6.72 -11.13
N MET A 127 -12.88 5.76 -10.33
CA MET A 127 -12.02 4.77 -9.66
C MET A 127 -11.16 3.96 -10.63
N SER A 128 -11.76 3.38 -11.69
CA SER A 128 -11.04 2.52 -12.63
C SER A 128 -9.96 3.26 -13.42
N VAL A 129 -10.27 4.48 -13.88
CA VAL A 129 -9.34 5.29 -14.67
C VAL A 129 -8.20 5.82 -13.80
N GLY A 130 -8.52 6.25 -12.57
CA GLY A 130 -7.52 6.59 -11.58
C GLY A 130 -6.53 5.44 -11.34
N ILE A 131 -7.04 4.26 -10.93
CA ILE A 131 -6.23 3.06 -10.64
C ILE A 131 -5.30 2.73 -11.81
N LEU A 132 -5.81 2.80 -13.03
CA LEU A 132 -5.01 2.57 -14.22
C LEU A 132 -3.84 3.55 -14.32
N ILE A 133 -4.10 4.86 -14.20
CA ILE A 133 -3.09 5.90 -14.44
C ILE A 133 -2.01 5.84 -13.37
N TRP A 134 -2.38 5.89 -12.08
CA TRP A 134 -1.37 5.87 -11.01
C TRP A 134 -0.66 4.51 -10.93
N GLY A 135 -1.37 3.40 -11.20
CA GLY A 135 -0.78 2.07 -11.24
C GLY A 135 0.24 1.92 -12.37
N THR A 136 -0.09 2.39 -13.57
CA THR A 136 0.81 2.31 -14.74
C THR A 136 2.02 3.24 -14.56
N THR A 137 1.81 4.46 -14.07
CA THR A 137 2.92 5.39 -13.82
C THR A 137 3.81 4.91 -12.67
N SER A 138 3.25 4.29 -11.62
CA SER A 138 4.03 3.65 -10.56
C SER A 138 4.86 2.47 -11.06
N LEU A 139 4.26 1.59 -11.88
CA LEU A 139 4.98 0.50 -12.53
C LEU A 139 6.15 1.03 -13.36
N ILE A 140 5.88 1.97 -14.27
CA ILE A 140 6.88 2.51 -15.19
C ILE A 140 7.98 3.21 -14.39
N MET A 141 7.64 4.03 -13.40
CA MET A 141 8.61 4.78 -12.62
C MET A 141 9.48 3.85 -11.78
N GLY A 142 8.90 2.87 -11.08
CA GLY A 142 9.63 1.90 -10.28
C GLY A 142 10.53 0.99 -11.12
N TRP A 143 10.01 0.50 -12.24
CA TRP A 143 10.79 -0.27 -13.21
C TRP A 143 11.93 0.55 -13.84
N ALA A 144 11.63 1.77 -14.32
CA ALA A 144 12.60 2.63 -14.99
C ALA A 144 13.73 3.04 -14.06
N SER A 145 13.41 3.30 -12.79
CA SER A 145 14.39 3.66 -11.79
C SER A 145 15.41 2.55 -11.57
N GLY A 146 14.96 1.30 -11.40
CA GLY A 146 15.84 0.14 -11.34
C GLY A 146 16.57 -0.14 -12.65
N ARG A 147 15.87 -0.07 -13.79
CA ARG A 147 16.40 -0.44 -15.10
C ARG A 147 17.50 0.51 -15.59
N PHE A 148 17.31 1.81 -15.41
CA PHE A 148 18.20 2.85 -15.93
C PHE A 148 19.10 3.47 -14.86
N GLY A 149 18.90 3.15 -13.59
CA GLY A 149 19.69 3.73 -12.51
C GLY A 149 19.32 5.18 -12.18
N LEU A 150 18.02 5.50 -12.21
CA LEU A 150 17.57 6.87 -11.88
C LEU A 150 17.91 7.20 -10.43
N PHE A 151 18.30 8.45 -10.17
CA PHE A 151 18.72 8.93 -8.84
C PHE A 151 19.98 8.23 -8.30
N ASP A 152 20.92 7.88 -9.18
CA ASP A 152 22.22 7.30 -8.80
C ASP A 152 22.03 5.96 -8.06
N VAL A 153 21.08 5.14 -8.53
CA VAL A 153 20.99 3.72 -8.14
C VAL A 153 21.67 2.86 -9.20
N ASN A 154 22.19 1.70 -8.83
CA ASN A 154 22.92 0.84 -9.76
C ASN A 154 21.96 0.30 -10.84
N PRO A 155 22.26 0.47 -12.15
CA PRO A 155 21.40 -0.04 -13.21
C PRO A 155 21.25 -1.57 -13.16
N GLN A 156 20.00 -2.03 -13.08
CA GLN A 156 19.61 -3.43 -12.94
C GLN A 156 19.31 -4.05 -14.30
N VAL A 157 20.33 -4.20 -15.15
CA VAL A 157 20.17 -4.74 -16.51
C VAL A 157 20.15 -6.28 -16.49
N PRO A 158 19.13 -6.93 -17.11
CA PRO A 158 19.14 -8.38 -17.30
C PRO A 158 20.39 -8.84 -18.08
N ARG A 159 20.99 -9.97 -17.66
CA ARG A 159 22.29 -10.44 -18.17
C ARG A 159 22.30 -10.88 -19.64
N THR A 160 21.15 -11.31 -20.16
CA THR A 160 21.04 -11.84 -21.54
C THR A 160 20.00 -11.07 -22.35
N THR A 161 20.20 -11.01 -23.66
CA THR A 161 19.28 -10.34 -24.59
C THR A 161 17.86 -10.91 -24.51
N THR A 162 17.70 -12.23 -24.33
CA THR A 162 16.38 -12.85 -24.17
C THR A 162 15.67 -12.38 -22.91
N LYS A 163 16.38 -12.33 -21.76
CA LYS A 163 15.81 -11.82 -20.50
C LYS A 163 15.47 -10.34 -20.60
N LEU A 164 16.27 -9.57 -21.32
CA LEU A 164 15.99 -8.17 -21.60
C LEU A 164 14.68 -8.01 -22.38
N ILE A 165 14.50 -8.77 -23.47
CA ILE A 165 13.26 -8.71 -24.28
C ILE A 165 12.05 -9.10 -23.42
N LEU A 166 12.15 -10.17 -22.63
CA LEU A 166 11.08 -10.61 -21.72
C LEU A 166 10.73 -9.53 -20.69
N ASN A 167 11.73 -8.83 -20.15
CA ASN A 167 11.52 -7.77 -19.18
C ASN A 167 10.72 -6.60 -19.78
N TYR A 168 11.12 -6.08 -20.96
CA TYR A 168 10.36 -5.00 -21.62
C TYR A 168 8.97 -5.46 -22.06
N ALA A 169 8.86 -6.68 -22.60
CA ALA A 169 7.57 -7.26 -22.96
C ALA A 169 6.64 -7.35 -21.74
N SER A 170 7.15 -7.69 -20.56
CA SER A 170 6.37 -7.74 -19.33
C SER A 170 5.76 -6.38 -18.95
N VAL A 171 6.54 -5.29 -19.06
CA VAL A 171 6.08 -3.93 -18.75
C VAL A 171 5.01 -3.48 -19.74
N ILE A 172 5.22 -3.73 -21.04
CA ILE A 172 4.26 -3.39 -22.10
C ILE A 172 2.96 -4.17 -21.90
N LEU A 173 3.04 -5.48 -21.67
CA LEU A 173 1.87 -6.32 -21.42
C LEU A 173 1.15 -5.91 -20.14
N ALA A 174 1.87 -5.55 -19.08
CA ALA A 174 1.28 -5.06 -17.84
C ALA A 174 0.47 -3.77 -18.07
N ALA A 175 1.02 -2.80 -18.81
CA ALA A 175 0.32 -1.57 -19.17
C ALA A 175 -0.93 -1.83 -20.04
N ILE A 176 -0.80 -2.69 -21.07
CA ILE A 176 -1.93 -3.07 -21.94
C ILE A 176 -3.01 -3.81 -21.15
N SER A 177 -2.63 -4.68 -20.22
CA SER A 177 -3.57 -5.48 -19.43
C SER A 177 -4.57 -4.60 -18.70
N ALA A 178 -4.14 -3.45 -18.21
CA ALA A 178 -4.95 -2.56 -17.40
C ALA A 178 -6.03 -1.83 -18.24
N ILE A 179 -5.86 -1.74 -19.57
CA ILE A 179 -6.87 -1.24 -20.51
C ILE A 179 -8.10 -2.16 -20.56
N PHE A 180 -7.92 -3.49 -20.50
CA PHE A 180 -9.05 -4.43 -20.51
C PHE A 180 -10.02 -4.19 -19.34
N PHE A 181 -9.49 -3.81 -18.19
CA PHE A 181 -10.28 -3.56 -16.98
C PHE A 181 -11.06 -2.24 -17.03
N LEU A 182 -10.69 -1.28 -17.88
CA LEU A 182 -11.49 -0.07 -18.11
C LEU A 182 -12.84 -0.37 -18.74
N PHE A 183 -12.93 -1.43 -19.55
CA PHE A 183 -14.14 -1.77 -20.30
C PHE A 183 -15.08 -2.72 -19.55
N ILE A 184 -14.71 -3.18 -18.36
CA ILE A 184 -15.55 -4.03 -17.52
C ILE A 184 -16.59 -3.13 -16.84
N LYS A 185 -17.87 -3.35 -17.14
CA LYS A 185 -18.98 -2.65 -16.48
C LYS A 185 -19.33 -3.37 -15.18
N SER A 186 -19.27 -2.70 -14.04
CA SER A 186 -19.82 -3.21 -12.78
C SER A 186 -21.34 -3.05 -12.77
N THR A 187 -22.06 -4.13 -12.44
CA THR A 187 -23.53 -4.18 -12.45
C THR A 187 -24.14 -3.50 -11.21
N ASN A 188 -23.37 -3.38 -10.12
CA ASN A 188 -23.83 -2.82 -8.84
C ASN A 188 -22.77 -1.87 -8.26
N ALA A 189 -22.41 -0.79 -8.94
CA ALA A 189 -21.78 0.31 -8.21
C ALA A 189 -22.87 0.93 -7.32
N PRO A 190 -22.78 0.88 -5.98
CA PRO A 190 -23.48 1.87 -5.21
C PRO A 190 -22.92 3.21 -5.71
N ARG A 191 -23.78 3.99 -6.37
CA ARG A 191 -23.60 5.43 -6.41
C ARG A 191 -23.32 5.83 -4.96
N VAL A 192 -22.31 6.69 -4.77
CA VAL A 192 -22.09 7.53 -3.58
C VAL A 192 -23.23 7.36 -2.59
N VAL A 193 -22.96 6.72 -1.45
CA VAL A 193 -23.95 6.54 -0.37
C VAL A 193 -24.53 7.92 -0.09
N ALA A 194 -25.75 8.15 -0.56
CA ALA A 194 -26.50 9.34 -0.24
C ALA A 194 -26.60 9.36 1.28
N HIS A 195 -26.26 10.50 1.86
CA HIS A 195 -26.56 10.78 3.25
C HIS A 195 -28.06 10.52 3.46
N VAL A 196 -28.39 9.44 4.19
CA VAL A 196 -29.63 9.45 4.94
C VAL A 196 -29.34 10.33 6.13
N ASP A 197 -29.87 11.54 6.11
CA ASP A 197 -29.85 12.47 7.22
C ASP A 197 -30.62 11.85 8.39
N VAL A 198 -29.93 11.17 9.30
CA VAL A 198 -30.51 10.67 10.55
C VAL A 198 -30.48 11.80 11.56
N THR A 199 -31.30 12.83 11.34
CA THR A 199 -31.50 13.92 12.30
C THR A 199 -32.95 14.07 12.76
N ASN A 200 -33.86 13.16 12.38
CA ASN A 200 -35.23 13.17 12.91
C ASN A 200 -35.73 11.76 13.29
N PRO A 201 -35.82 11.41 14.60
CA PRO A 201 -36.20 10.07 15.06
C PRO A 201 -37.69 9.67 14.91
N GLU A 202 -38.56 10.52 14.36
CA GLU A 202 -40.02 10.31 14.43
C GLU A 202 -40.71 9.78 13.14
N GLN A 203 -39.99 9.30 12.12
CA GLN A 203 -40.63 8.68 10.93
C GLN A 203 -40.14 7.26 10.62
N VAL A 204 -40.03 6.41 11.64
CA VAL A 204 -39.62 4.99 11.51
C VAL A 204 -40.81 4.04 11.25
N SER A 205 -42.04 4.53 11.06
CA SER A 205 -43.22 3.66 10.94
C SER A 205 -43.99 3.83 9.62
N SER A 206 -43.42 3.30 8.52
CA SER A 206 -44.15 2.66 7.40
C SER A 206 -43.27 2.64 6.14
N ILE A 207 -42.40 1.65 6.00
CA ILE A 207 -41.73 1.38 4.70
C ILE A 207 -42.66 0.46 3.91
N GLU A 208 -43.55 1.07 3.12
CA GLU A 208 -44.28 0.39 2.07
C GLU A 208 -43.35 0.33 0.83
N ILE A 209 -43.07 -0.89 0.36
CA ILE A 209 -42.20 -1.14 -0.79
C ILE A 209 -42.99 -0.74 -2.06
N VAL A 210 -42.87 0.51 -2.50
CA VAL A 210 -43.40 0.94 -3.78
C VAL A 210 -42.36 0.70 -4.88
N LYS A 211 -42.62 -0.30 -5.73
CA LYS A 211 -42.00 -0.42 -7.05
C LYS A 211 -42.53 0.73 -7.92
N THR A 212 -41.68 1.71 -8.22
CA THR A 212 -42.03 2.75 -9.21
C THR A 212 -41.10 2.65 -10.42
N GLU A 213 -41.63 2.04 -11.47
CA GLU A 213 -41.17 2.27 -12.84
C GLU A 213 -41.40 3.75 -13.21
N ASN A 214 -40.43 4.35 -13.90
CA ASN A 214 -40.49 5.68 -14.51
C ASN A 214 -40.52 6.89 -13.56
N VAL A 215 -39.36 7.23 -13.00
CA VAL A 215 -39.08 8.61 -12.54
C VAL A 215 -38.08 9.25 -13.49
N VAL A 216 -38.56 10.27 -14.20
CA VAL A 216 -37.75 11.21 -14.99
C VAL A 216 -36.67 11.79 -14.07
N MET A 217 -35.39 11.54 -14.38
CA MET A 217 -34.27 12.13 -13.65
C MET A 217 -34.20 13.63 -13.95
N GLU A 218 -34.80 14.46 -13.11
CA GLU A 218 -34.29 15.81 -12.91
C GLU A 218 -32.83 15.70 -12.43
N THR A 219 -31.91 16.27 -13.21
CA THR A 219 -30.49 16.29 -12.89
C THR A 219 -30.25 17.34 -11.82
N GLU A 220 -30.62 17.02 -10.58
CA GLU A 220 -30.19 17.78 -9.42
C GLU A 220 -28.66 17.65 -9.35
N LYS A 221 -27.95 18.78 -9.40
CA LYS A 221 -26.49 18.83 -9.29
C LYS A 221 -26.13 18.42 -7.86
N ILE A 222 -25.86 17.14 -7.64
CA ILE A 222 -25.36 16.63 -6.36
C ILE A 222 -24.05 17.37 -6.07
N LEU A 223 -24.08 18.31 -5.13
CA LEU A 223 -22.92 19.08 -4.69
C LEU A 223 -21.96 18.16 -3.93
N ASP A 224 -20.67 18.20 -4.25
CA ASP A 224 -19.68 17.41 -3.52
C ASP A 224 -19.43 18.01 -2.13
N THR A 225 -19.71 17.24 -1.08
CA THR A 225 -19.58 17.65 0.32
C THR A 225 -18.17 17.46 0.86
N ASP A 226 -17.41 16.46 0.35
CA ASP A 226 -16.05 16.18 0.80
C ASP A 226 -15.04 17.18 0.22
N PHE A 227 -15.24 17.61 -1.04
CA PHE A 227 -14.41 18.60 -1.72
C PHE A 227 -15.26 19.77 -2.27
N PRO A 228 -15.70 20.71 -1.41
CA PRO A 228 -16.61 21.80 -1.81
C PRO A 228 -16.06 22.70 -2.93
N PHE A 229 -14.74 22.77 -3.09
CA PHE A 229 -14.11 23.56 -4.16
C PHE A 229 -14.31 22.96 -5.56
N LEU A 230 -14.57 21.65 -5.66
CA LEU A 230 -14.92 21.01 -6.94
C LEU A 230 -16.15 21.67 -7.56
N ASN A 231 -17.13 22.04 -6.73
CA ASN A 231 -18.39 22.65 -7.17
C ASN A 231 -18.19 24.00 -7.89
N ARG A 232 -17.02 24.64 -7.72
CA ARG A 232 -16.65 25.91 -8.36
C ARG A 232 -15.85 25.73 -9.65
N MET A 233 -15.41 24.52 -9.97
CA MET A 233 -14.58 24.23 -11.14
C MET A 233 -15.39 23.66 -12.28
N SER A 234 -14.97 23.92 -13.52
CA SER A 234 -15.57 23.30 -14.70
C SER A 234 -15.27 21.79 -14.73
N PRO A 235 -16.18 20.95 -15.29
CA PRO A 235 -15.95 19.51 -15.37
C PRO A 235 -14.68 19.13 -16.14
N ALA A 236 -14.29 19.93 -17.13
CA ALA A 236 -13.06 19.73 -17.89
C ALA A 236 -11.81 19.94 -17.01
N LEU A 237 -11.79 21.01 -16.21
CA LEU A 237 -10.68 21.30 -15.32
C LEU A 237 -10.55 20.22 -14.22
N GLN A 238 -11.66 19.77 -13.66
CA GLN A 238 -11.66 18.67 -12.69
C GLN A 238 -11.02 17.40 -13.26
N LYS A 239 -11.38 17.02 -14.50
CA LYS A 239 -10.79 15.85 -15.17
C LYS A 239 -9.30 16.02 -15.45
N ILE A 240 -8.87 17.18 -15.96
CA ILE A 240 -7.46 17.48 -16.22
C ILE A 240 -6.66 17.36 -14.92
N LEU A 241 -7.15 17.97 -13.84
CA LEU A 241 -6.50 17.92 -12.54
C LEU A 241 -6.45 16.49 -11.99
N GLY A 242 -7.53 15.72 -12.12
CA GLY A 242 -7.57 14.31 -11.72
C GLY A 242 -6.56 13.44 -12.47
N TYR A 243 -6.43 13.61 -13.79
CA TYR A 243 -5.43 12.88 -14.59
C TYR A 243 -4.00 13.24 -14.19
N PHE A 244 -3.73 14.53 -14.01
CA PHE A 244 -2.41 15.01 -13.60
C PHE A 244 -2.02 14.48 -12.21
N LEU A 245 -2.92 14.60 -11.23
CA LEU A 245 -2.66 14.14 -9.86
C LEU A 245 -2.56 12.62 -9.76
N ALA A 246 -3.33 11.87 -10.57
CA ALA A 246 -3.17 10.41 -10.64
C ALA A 246 -1.79 10.02 -11.17
N ALA A 247 -1.31 10.67 -12.24
CA ALA A 247 0.04 10.42 -12.75
C ALA A 247 1.12 10.78 -11.73
N LEU A 248 0.97 11.92 -11.04
CA LEU A 248 1.90 12.37 -10.00
C LEU A 248 1.94 11.40 -8.81
N ALA A 249 0.77 10.94 -8.34
CA ALA A 249 0.68 9.94 -7.27
C ALA A 249 1.41 8.64 -7.65
N GLY A 250 1.22 8.17 -8.88
CA GLY A 250 1.91 6.98 -9.35
C GLY A 250 3.42 7.16 -9.44
N ILE A 251 3.91 8.32 -9.88
CA ILE A 251 5.35 8.64 -9.83
C ILE A 251 5.86 8.51 -8.39
N PHE A 252 5.20 9.11 -7.40
CA PHE A 252 5.61 9.01 -6.00
C PHE A 252 5.61 7.57 -5.47
N TYR A 253 4.61 6.76 -5.84
CA TYR A 253 4.58 5.34 -5.47
C TYR A 253 5.74 4.55 -6.10
N GLY A 254 6.09 4.82 -7.36
CA GLY A 254 7.23 4.18 -8.01
C GLY A 254 8.58 4.59 -7.42
N LEU A 255 8.66 5.76 -6.80
CA LEU A 255 9.90 6.28 -6.19
C LEU A 255 10.08 5.91 -4.72
N MET A 256 9.07 5.33 -4.06
CA MET A 256 9.09 5.13 -2.60
C MET A 256 10.23 4.23 -2.09
N PHE A 257 10.76 3.32 -2.92
CA PHE A 257 11.87 2.44 -2.57
C PHE A 257 13.25 2.95 -3.00
N ILE A 258 13.34 4.07 -3.73
CA ILE A 258 14.61 4.61 -4.21
C ILE A 258 15.56 5.00 -3.07
N PRO A 259 15.12 5.64 -1.98
CA PRO A 259 16.00 5.95 -0.85
C PRO A 259 16.64 4.70 -0.21
N ASP A 260 15.90 3.60 -0.11
CA ASP A 260 16.39 2.31 0.40
C ASP A 260 17.44 1.72 -0.55
N GLN A 261 17.10 1.64 -1.84
CA GLN A 261 17.97 1.13 -2.88
C GLN A 261 19.28 1.95 -2.98
N TYR A 262 19.20 3.28 -2.83
CA TYR A 262 20.36 4.17 -2.84
C TYR A 262 21.37 3.82 -1.75
N ILE A 263 20.91 3.55 -0.51
CA ILE A 263 21.78 3.16 0.59
C ILE A 263 22.43 1.81 0.31
N ARG A 264 21.65 0.83 -0.18
CA ARG A 264 22.14 -0.50 -0.53
C ARG A 264 23.17 -0.49 -1.68
N ASP A 265 23.03 0.43 -2.62
CA ASP A 265 23.96 0.60 -3.73
C ASP A 265 25.22 1.41 -3.34
N HIS A 266 25.14 2.20 -2.27
CA HIS A 266 26.23 3.02 -1.74
C HIS A 266 26.56 2.75 -0.27
N PRO A 267 26.80 1.49 0.14
CA PRO A 267 26.85 1.13 1.55
C PRO A 267 28.03 1.81 2.29
N GLU A 268 29.11 2.12 1.56
CA GLU A 268 30.28 2.86 2.04
C GLU A 268 29.94 4.29 2.52
N LYS A 269 28.97 4.98 1.90
CA LYS A 269 28.54 6.33 2.29
C LYS A 269 27.74 6.33 3.60
N PHE A 270 27.22 5.17 3.99
CA PHE A 270 26.34 5.00 5.13
C PHE A 270 26.95 4.02 6.14
N LYS A 271 28.27 4.01 6.32
CA LYS A 271 28.90 3.29 7.43
C LYS A 271 28.54 3.91 8.77
N TYR A 272 28.34 3.08 9.79
CA TYR A 272 28.15 3.51 11.17
C TYR A 272 28.91 2.57 12.08
N ASN A 273 29.75 3.10 12.97
CA ASN A 273 30.64 2.32 13.83
C ASN A 273 31.43 1.25 13.05
N GLU A 274 31.99 1.62 11.89
CA GLU A 274 32.75 0.75 10.98
C GLU A 274 31.93 -0.37 10.30
N GLU A 275 30.65 -0.52 10.62
CA GLU A 275 29.75 -1.50 10.02
C GLU A 275 29.02 -0.95 8.78
N LEU A 276 29.02 -1.76 7.71
CA LEU A 276 28.23 -1.50 6.51
C LEU A 276 26.73 -1.68 6.82
N PRO A 277 25.86 -0.88 6.18
CA PRO A 277 24.43 -1.06 6.33
C PRO A 277 24.00 -2.41 5.70
N PRO A 278 22.95 -3.08 6.22
CA PRO A 278 22.50 -4.37 5.70
C PRO A 278 22.08 -4.29 4.23
N ASN A 279 22.44 -5.30 3.44
CA ASN A 279 22.00 -5.39 2.04
C ASN A 279 20.54 -5.86 1.90
N ASN A 280 19.92 -6.33 2.98
CA ASN A 280 18.52 -6.76 2.98
C ASN A 280 17.59 -5.56 3.19
N GLY A 281 16.66 -5.34 2.25
CA GLY A 281 15.68 -4.25 2.28
C GLY A 281 14.80 -4.20 3.55
N LEU A 282 14.63 -5.34 4.23
CA LEU A 282 13.81 -5.43 5.44
C LEU A 282 14.26 -4.49 6.58
N TYR A 283 15.57 -4.23 6.71
CA TYR A 283 16.13 -3.36 7.75
C TYR A 283 15.79 -1.87 7.56
N TYR A 284 15.25 -1.50 6.41
CA TYR A 284 14.89 -0.12 6.08
C TYR A 284 13.40 0.16 6.23
N ILE A 285 12.57 -0.87 6.41
CA ILE A 285 11.10 -0.74 6.44
C ILE A 285 10.62 0.15 7.56
N ASN A 286 11.13 -0.01 8.79
CA ASN A 286 10.63 0.78 9.91
C ASN A 286 10.93 2.27 9.71
N SER A 287 12.10 2.61 9.15
CA SER A 287 12.41 3.99 8.74
C SER A 287 11.45 4.50 7.65
N GLN A 288 11.09 3.67 6.66
CA GLN A 288 10.09 4.04 5.66
C GLN A 288 8.71 4.29 6.29
N TYR A 289 8.26 3.40 7.17
CA TYR A 289 6.93 3.46 7.80
C TYR A 289 6.81 4.62 8.78
N ALA A 290 7.90 5.00 9.43
CA ALA A 290 7.91 6.22 10.23
C ALA A 290 7.74 7.46 9.36
N GLY A 291 8.35 7.51 8.17
CA GLY A 291 8.14 8.60 7.22
C GLY A 291 6.67 8.70 6.79
N LEU A 292 6.02 7.54 6.65
CA LEU A 292 4.62 7.38 6.31
C LEU A 292 3.70 7.94 7.41
N LEU A 293 3.93 7.53 8.67
CA LEU A 293 3.20 8.06 9.82
C LEU A 293 3.47 9.56 10.07
N MET A 294 4.72 9.99 10.04
CA MET A 294 5.11 11.38 10.32
C MET A 294 4.49 12.35 9.30
N SER A 295 4.59 12.04 8.01
CA SER A 295 3.96 12.88 6.98
C SER A 295 2.44 12.85 7.09
N SER A 296 1.83 11.69 7.35
CA SER A 296 0.38 11.62 7.53
C SER A 296 -0.10 12.39 8.76
N ALA A 297 0.67 12.39 9.85
CA ALA A 297 0.38 13.18 11.04
C ALA A 297 0.45 14.68 10.73
N VAL A 298 1.49 15.12 10.01
CA VAL A 298 1.62 16.51 9.55
C VAL A 298 0.43 16.91 8.67
N TYR A 299 0.05 16.10 7.70
CA TYR A 299 -1.12 16.39 6.84
C TYR A 299 -2.43 16.44 7.62
N PHE A 300 -2.62 15.54 8.57
CA PHE A 300 -3.80 15.55 9.43
C PHE A 300 -3.84 16.79 10.34
N MET A 301 -2.71 17.18 10.94
CA MET A 301 -2.61 18.40 11.74
C MET A 301 -2.89 19.66 10.91
N LEU A 302 -2.32 19.76 9.71
CA LEU A 302 -2.61 20.86 8.77
C LEU A 302 -4.09 20.88 8.38
N TYR A 303 -4.67 19.72 8.10
CA TYR A 303 -6.09 19.58 7.80
C TYR A 303 -6.98 20.06 8.96
N CYS A 304 -6.68 19.65 10.20
CA CYS A 304 -7.38 20.14 11.38
C CYS A 304 -7.25 21.66 11.53
N GLY A 305 -6.05 22.22 11.31
CA GLY A 305 -5.84 23.67 11.33
C GLY A 305 -6.67 24.42 10.27
N LEU A 306 -6.65 23.93 9.02
CA LEU A 306 -7.43 24.49 7.92
C LEU A 306 -8.94 24.40 8.15
N LYS A 307 -9.40 23.33 8.80
CA LYS A 307 -10.80 23.12 9.20
C LYS A 307 -11.15 23.75 10.56
N ARG A 308 -10.27 24.59 11.12
CA ARG A 308 -10.47 25.27 12.42
C ARG A 308 -10.85 24.31 13.55
N ASN A 309 -10.15 23.18 13.61
CA ASN A 309 -10.35 22.08 14.55
C ASN A 309 -11.74 21.42 14.48
N SER A 310 -12.41 21.48 13.33
CA SER A 310 -13.65 20.75 13.03
C SER A 310 -13.46 19.80 11.82
N PRO A 311 -12.55 18.80 11.92
CA PRO A 311 -12.31 17.85 10.84
C PRO A 311 -13.53 16.94 10.56
N GLY A 312 -13.73 16.55 9.29
CA GLY A 312 -14.72 15.55 8.93
C GLY A 312 -14.23 14.15 9.29
N ILE A 313 -14.67 13.62 10.43
CA ILE A 313 -14.27 12.30 10.92
C ILE A 313 -15.46 11.35 10.83
N ASN A 314 -15.26 10.20 10.17
CA ASN A 314 -16.17 9.07 10.25
C ASN A 314 -15.55 7.98 11.15
N PRO A 315 -15.97 7.85 12.42
CA PRO A 315 -15.41 6.86 13.34
C PRO A 315 -15.56 5.42 12.86
N ALA A 316 -16.62 5.12 12.10
CA ALA A 316 -16.88 3.76 11.60
C ALA A 316 -15.77 3.25 10.66
N VAL A 317 -14.98 4.15 10.05
CA VAL A 317 -13.87 3.76 9.16
C VAL A 317 -12.60 3.40 9.92
N ALA A 318 -12.48 3.70 11.21
CA ALA A 318 -11.22 3.58 11.94
C ALA A 318 -10.70 2.14 11.98
N LEU A 319 -11.51 1.17 12.42
CA LEU A 319 -11.11 -0.23 12.48
C LEU A 319 -10.88 -0.84 11.08
N PRO A 320 -11.75 -0.64 10.08
CA PRO A 320 -11.48 -1.02 8.70
C PRO A 320 -10.17 -0.44 8.14
N ALA A 321 -9.86 0.81 8.45
CA ALA A 321 -8.62 1.47 8.05
C ALA A 321 -7.39 0.82 8.69
N MET A 322 -7.47 0.45 9.97
CA MET A 322 -6.40 -0.28 10.64
C MET A 322 -6.14 -1.65 9.98
N ILE A 323 -7.20 -2.43 9.72
CA ILE A 323 -7.08 -3.73 9.04
C ILE A 323 -6.45 -3.55 7.66
N SER A 324 -6.91 -2.56 6.89
CA SER A 324 -6.34 -2.21 5.59
C SER A 324 -4.86 -1.84 5.68
N GLY A 325 -4.47 -1.07 6.69
CA GLY A 325 -3.08 -0.69 6.97
C GLY A 325 -2.20 -1.88 7.31
N PHE A 326 -2.66 -2.79 8.17
CA PHE A 326 -1.95 -4.04 8.47
C PHE A 326 -1.72 -4.87 7.20
N MET A 327 -2.76 -5.03 6.38
CA MET A 327 -2.66 -5.76 5.11
C MET A 327 -1.66 -5.10 4.16
N TRP A 328 -1.72 -3.78 4.01
CA TRP A 328 -0.80 -3.04 3.15
C TRP A 328 0.65 -3.12 3.63
N ALA A 329 0.88 -3.06 4.95
CA ALA A 329 2.23 -3.18 5.51
C ALA A 329 2.81 -4.57 5.25
N ILE A 330 2.05 -5.65 5.49
CA ILE A 330 2.49 -7.01 5.17
C ILE A 330 2.78 -7.17 3.67
N ALA A 331 1.93 -6.58 2.82
CA ALA A 331 2.15 -6.60 1.38
C ALA A 331 3.45 -5.87 0.99
N ASN A 332 3.70 -4.71 1.60
CA ASN A 332 4.87 -3.88 1.34
C ASN A 332 6.16 -4.57 1.83
N ILE A 333 6.11 -5.29 2.97
CA ILE A 333 7.19 -6.21 3.40
C ILE A 333 7.45 -7.28 2.33
N GLY A 334 6.41 -7.95 1.82
CA GLY A 334 6.56 -8.91 0.73
C GLY A 334 7.19 -8.27 -0.53
N PHE A 335 6.83 -7.02 -0.83
CA PHE A 335 7.36 -6.30 -1.97
C PHE A 335 8.84 -5.93 -1.80
N ILE A 336 9.28 -5.47 -0.62
CA ILE A 336 10.71 -5.20 -0.41
C ILE A 336 11.56 -6.49 -0.52
N VAL A 337 11.02 -7.62 -0.05
CA VAL A 337 11.68 -8.93 -0.18
C VAL A 337 11.83 -9.29 -1.66
N ALA A 338 10.77 -9.08 -2.45
CA ALA A 338 10.81 -9.26 -3.89
C ALA A 338 11.85 -8.35 -4.57
N ILE A 339 11.92 -7.07 -4.19
CA ILE A 339 12.92 -6.13 -4.74
C ILE A 339 14.34 -6.56 -4.32
N SER A 340 14.54 -6.99 -3.08
CA SER A 340 15.84 -7.41 -2.58
C SER A 340 16.36 -8.68 -3.27
N ALA A 341 15.48 -9.59 -3.65
CA ALA A 341 15.83 -10.86 -4.28
C ALA A 341 15.82 -10.84 -5.83
N LEU A 342 14.81 -10.21 -6.43
CA LEU A 342 14.57 -10.19 -7.89
C LEU A 342 15.00 -8.89 -8.56
N LYS A 343 15.30 -7.85 -7.77
CA LYS A 343 15.52 -6.46 -8.21
C LYS A 343 14.23 -5.77 -8.66
N SER A 344 14.21 -4.43 -8.59
CA SER A 344 13.04 -3.62 -8.94
C SER A 344 12.57 -3.82 -10.38
N ALA A 345 13.49 -4.02 -11.34
CA ALA A 345 13.14 -4.24 -12.74
C ALA A 345 12.25 -5.49 -12.98
N VAL A 346 12.26 -6.46 -12.05
CA VAL A 346 11.48 -7.70 -12.13
C VAL A 346 10.31 -7.69 -11.14
N ALA A 347 10.52 -7.19 -9.92
CA ALA A 347 9.48 -7.18 -8.90
C ALA A 347 8.30 -6.25 -9.26
N TYR A 348 8.56 -5.06 -9.80
CA TYR A 348 7.50 -4.07 -10.10
C TYR A 348 6.46 -4.59 -11.11
N PRO A 349 6.84 -5.16 -12.27
CA PRO A 349 5.85 -5.71 -13.20
C PRO A 349 4.98 -6.79 -12.59
N ILE A 350 5.53 -7.70 -11.78
CA ILE A 350 4.78 -8.78 -11.12
C ILE A 350 3.79 -8.18 -10.11
N VAL A 351 4.28 -7.35 -9.19
CA VAL A 351 3.47 -6.76 -8.09
C VAL A 351 2.49 -5.70 -8.61
N SER A 352 2.65 -5.19 -9.83
CA SER A 352 1.68 -4.26 -10.43
C SER A 352 0.48 -4.96 -11.07
N VAL A 353 0.62 -6.23 -11.50
CA VAL A 353 -0.45 -6.95 -12.21
C VAL A 353 -1.20 -7.93 -11.34
N LEU A 354 -0.50 -8.70 -10.49
CA LEU A 354 -1.09 -9.77 -9.72
C LEU A 354 -2.10 -9.32 -8.64
N PRO A 355 -1.93 -8.20 -7.91
CA PRO A 355 -2.97 -7.70 -7.01
C PRO A 355 -4.29 -7.44 -7.72
N GLY A 356 -4.23 -6.98 -8.98
CA GLY A 356 -5.41 -6.75 -9.80
C GLY A 356 -6.19 -8.02 -10.12
N ILE A 357 -5.51 -9.18 -10.20
CA ILE A 357 -6.17 -10.49 -10.33
C ILE A 357 -6.91 -10.82 -9.03
N VAL A 358 -6.24 -10.72 -7.88
CA VAL A 358 -6.83 -11.00 -6.56
C VAL A 358 -8.04 -10.12 -6.29
N SER A 359 -7.92 -8.80 -6.52
CA SER A 359 -9.03 -7.85 -6.39
C SER A 359 -10.21 -8.23 -7.30
N SER A 360 -9.93 -8.67 -8.52
CA SER A 360 -10.98 -9.12 -9.44
C SER A 360 -11.69 -10.40 -8.97
N LEU A 361 -10.99 -11.31 -8.30
CA LEU A 361 -11.60 -12.51 -7.72
C LEU A 361 -12.57 -12.14 -6.59
N TRP A 362 -12.22 -11.16 -5.75
CA TRP A 362 -13.15 -10.61 -4.76
C TRP A 362 -14.39 -9.99 -5.42
N SER A 363 -14.20 -9.18 -6.46
CA SER A 363 -15.33 -8.59 -7.20
C SER A 363 -16.20 -9.61 -7.93
N LEU A 364 -15.63 -10.74 -8.38
CA LEU A 364 -16.35 -11.80 -9.07
C LEU A 364 -17.13 -12.71 -8.10
N PHE A 365 -16.45 -13.26 -7.08
CA PHE A 365 -17.03 -14.31 -6.23
C PHE A 365 -17.76 -13.76 -5.00
N TRP A 366 -17.20 -12.74 -4.35
CA TRP A 366 -17.75 -12.21 -3.10
C TRP A 366 -18.75 -11.10 -3.34
N PHE A 367 -18.33 -10.03 -4.03
CA PHE A 367 -19.20 -8.88 -4.29
C PHE A 367 -20.15 -9.08 -5.46
N LYS A 368 -19.87 -10.06 -6.33
CA LYS A 368 -20.68 -10.41 -7.51
C LYS A 368 -20.96 -9.19 -8.41
N GLU A 369 -20.02 -8.26 -8.49
CA GLU A 369 -20.13 -6.98 -9.23
C GLU A 369 -19.94 -7.14 -10.73
N ILE A 370 -19.10 -8.11 -11.12
CA ILE A 370 -18.81 -8.41 -12.51
C ILE A 370 -19.79 -9.49 -12.93
N GLN A 371 -20.82 -9.12 -13.71
CA GLN A 371 -21.82 -10.06 -14.23
C GLN A 371 -21.93 -9.96 -15.75
N GLY A 372 -22.30 -11.07 -16.38
CA GLY A 372 -22.61 -11.14 -17.80
C GLY A 372 -21.46 -11.64 -18.69
N LYS A 373 -21.82 -12.33 -19.78
CA LYS A 373 -20.88 -13.03 -20.68
C LYS A 373 -19.76 -12.13 -21.21
N ARG A 374 -20.10 -10.91 -21.67
CA ARG A 374 -19.10 -9.95 -22.19
C ARG A 374 -18.09 -9.54 -21.12
N ASN A 375 -18.56 -9.26 -19.91
CA ASN A 375 -17.69 -8.88 -18.79
C ASN A 375 -16.79 -10.04 -18.36
N TYR A 376 -17.31 -11.27 -18.35
CA TYR A 376 -16.50 -12.47 -18.06
C TYR A 376 -15.41 -12.71 -19.11
N ILE A 377 -15.71 -12.53 -20.40
CA ILE A 377 -14.72 -12.64 -21.48
C ILE A 377 -13.64 -11.57 -21.32
N LEU A 378 -14.02 -10.30 -21.11
CA LEU A 378 -13.07 -9.20 -20.90
C LEU A 378 -12.19 -9.45 -19.67
N LEU A 379 -12.79 -9.93 -18.58
CA LEU A 379 -12.07 -10.28 -17.36
C LEU A 379 -11.07 -11.41 -17.60
N GLY A 380 -11.49 -12.49 -18.27
CA GLY A 380 -10.64 -13.63 -18.60
C GLY A 380 -9.46 -13.21 -19.48
N CYS A 381 -9.71 -12.45 -20.55
CA CYS A 381 -8.64 -11.91 -21.41
C CYS A 381 -7.69 -11.02 -20.61
N GLY A 382 -8.19 -10.10 -19.80
CA GLY A 382 -7.37 -9.23 -18.95
C GLY A 382 -6.52 -10.01 -17.95
N MET A 383 -7.09 -11.03 -17.30
CA MET A 383 -6.36 -11.92 -16.39
C MET A 383 -5.27 -12.70 -17.11
N LEU A 384 -5.54 -13.23 -18.31
CA LEU A 384 -4.53 -13.94 -19.11
C LEU A 384 -3.35 -13.03 -19.46
N VAL A 385 -3.61 -11.81 -19.92
CA VAL A 385 -2.54 -10.84 -20.22
C VAL A 385 -1.74 -10.50 -18.97
N ARG A 386 -2.38 -10.36 -17.79
CA ARG A 386 -1.69 -10.15 -16.51
C ARG A 386 -0.82 -11.32 -16.10
N CYS A 387 -1.31 -12.55 -16.25
CA CYS A 387 -0.52 -13.76 -15.98
C CYS A 387 0.70 -13.86 -16.91
N LEU A 388 0.53 -13.54 -18.20
CA LEU A 388 1.65 -13.51 -19.16
C LEU A 388 2.67 -12.44 -18.81
N ALA A 389 2.22 -11.23 -18.43
CA ALA A 389 3.11 -10.17 -17.97
C ALA A 389 3.93 -10.60 -16.74
N ALA A 390 3.28 -11.17 -15.73
CA ALA A 390 3.96 -11.69 -14.53
C ALA A 390 4.94 -12.82 -14.87
N LEU A 391 4.56 -13.76 -15.75
CA LEU A 391 5.43 -14.85 -16.19
C LEU A 391 6.66 -14.33 -16.92
N PHE A 392 6.50 -13.41 -17.87
CA PHE A 392 7.63 -12.84 -18.62
C PHE A 392 8.57 -12.07 -17.70
N SER A 393 8.02 -11.36 -16.73
CA SER A 393 8.83 -10.69 -15.72
C SER A 393 9.61 -11.70 -14.87
N GLY A 394 8.95 -12.75 -14.36
CA GLY A 394 9.62 -13.79 -13.57
C GLY A 394 10.71 -14.54 -14.34
N LEU A 395 10.50 -14.81 -15.63
CA LEU A 395 11.52 -15.42 -16.51
C LEU A 395 12.68 -14.47 -16.82
N SER A 396 12.50 -13.16 -16.62
CA SER A 396 13.56 -12.16 -16.78
C SER A 396 14.48 -12.00 -15.57
N ALA A 397 14.15 -12.65 -14.43
CA ALA A 397 14.93 -12.64 -13.18
C ALA A 397 16.38 -13.13 -13.33
#